data_AF-A0AAN9KIP6-F1
#
_entry.id   AF-A0AAN9KIP6-F1
#
_cell.length_a   1.000
_cell.length_b   1.000
_cell.length_c   1.000
_cell.angle_alpha   90.00
_cell.angle_beta   90.00
_cell.angle_gamma   90.00
#
_symmetry.space_group_name_H-M   'P 1'
#
loop_
_entity.id
_entity.type
_entity.pdbx_description
1 polymer ?
#
loop_
_entity_poly.entity_id
_entity_poly.type
_entity_poly.pdbx_seq_one_letter_code
_entity_poly.pdbx_strand_id
1 'polypeptide(L)'
;MPIGDGMGPSIFSRPLSGPIPFLSLPSWYHLSSRFHVMEMKKENRSTESEDKARLAILELSHMMSVPMSLVAVIKMKVPEAIWEGGSNTPLTAPQILHRIRPQGGGDADNLQRILRMLTSYNIFAEHFSQTGERKYSLTHIGKTLVPDSQGLTYASFMLQHHQEELMRAWQLVGETVEDPTTEPFMKANGEGVLSYYNRREDARVLLGKSMQGMSIPFMRELLENYDGFHGVETVVDVGGNTGICLQMIMSKFPSVRNGINFDLPHSILSAPQIPGVTHVGGNAFDFVPEADAIFMKIEEVAEKGNCVVGMISLEKT
;
A
#
# COMPACT_ATOMS: atom_id res chain seq x y z
N MET A 1 -38.55 -31.08 -46.71
CA MET A 1 -37.95 -32.44 -46.71
C MET A 1 -36.43 -32.27 -46.68
N PRO A 2 -35.68 -33.07 -45.90
CA PRO A 2 -35.62 -32.94 -44.42
C PRO A 2 -34.19 -33.14 -43.83
N ILE A 3 -34.14 -33.24 -42.49
CA ILE A 3 -33.16 -33.94 -41.60
C ILE A 3 -31.92 -33.13 -41.19
N GLY A 4 -31.53 -32.96 -39.91
CA GLY A 4 -32.02 -33.45 -38.60
C GLY A 4 -31.63 -32.45 -37.49
N ASP A 5 -32.45 -32.27 -36.44
CA ASP A 5 -32.63 -33.09 -35.24
C ASP A 5 -31.39 -33.18 -34.31
N GLY A 6 -31.53 -32.65 -33.09
CA GLY A 6 -30.95 -33.28 -31.90
C GLY A 6 -30.23 -32.37 -30.90
N MET A 7 -30.94 -32.08 -29.78
CA MET A 7 -30.43 -31.84 -28.41
C MET A 7 -29.57 -30.59 -28.19
N GLY A 8 -29.76 -29.70 -27.22
CA GLY A 8 -30.49 -29.66 -25.95
C GLY A 8 -29.82 -28.53 -25.12
N PRO A 9 -30.52 -27.87 -24.18
CA PRO A 9 -30.02 -26.67 -23.51
C PRO A 9 -29.24 -27.02 -22.24
N SER A 10 -28.04 -26.46 -22.03
CA SER A 10 -27.46 -26.22 -20.69
C SER A 10 -25.99 -25.82 -20.78
N ILE A 11 -25.60 -24.73 -20.12
CA ILE A 11 -24.68 -24.70 -18.96
C ILE A 11 -24.66 -23.23 -18.51
N PHE A 12 -25.68 -22.84 -17.76
CA PHE A 12 -25.60 -21.82 -16.73
C PHE A 12 -26.73 -22.17 -15.74
N SER A 13 -26.42 -22.11 -14.45
CA SER A 13 -27.22 -22.54 -13.30
C SER A 13 -27.14 -24.03 -12.91
N ARG A 14 -26.24 -24.33 -11.98
CA ARG A 14 -26.61 -25.05 -10.75
C ARG A 14 -25.81 -24.52 -9.56
N PRO A 15 -26.46 -24.33 -8.40
CA PRO A 15 -25.83 -23.83 -7.18
C PRO A 15 -25.05 -24.95 -6.50
N LEU A 16 -23.79 -24.68 -6.13
CA LEU A 16 -23.05 -25.58 -5.24
C LEU A 16 -23.63 -25.45 -3.83
N SER A 17 -24.54 -26.38 -3.52
CA SER A 17 -25.00 -26.69 -2.19
C SER A 17 -24.20 -27.90 -1.70
N GLY A 18 -23.38 -27.70 -0.67
CA GLY A 18 -22.58 -28.73 -0.02
C GLY A 18 -21.54 -28.11 0.91
N PRO A 19 -21.39 -28.58 2.17
CA PRO A 19 -20.54 -27.93 3.16
C PRO A 19 -19.07 -28.18 2.80
N ILE A 20 -18.31 -27.10 2.58
CA ILE A 20 -16.85 -27.19 2.48
C ILE A 20 -16.29 -27.35 3.91
N PRO A 21 -15.32 -28.25 4.14
CA PRO A 21 -14.94 -28.68 5.48
C PRO A 21 -14.33 -27.54 6.29
N PHE A 22 -14.75 -27.45 7.56
CA PHE A 22 -14.10 -26.67 8.60
C PHE A 22 -12.60 -26.96 8.61
N LEU A 23 -11.80 -26.04 8.06
CA LEU A 23 -10.40 -25.93 8.42
C LEU A 23 -10.35 -25.32 9.82
N SER A 24 -9.90 -26.15 10.74
CA SER A 24 -9.69 -25.88 12.15
C SER A 24 -9.04 -24.52 12.40
N LEU A 25 -9.78 -23.64 13.08
CA LEU A 25 -9.25 -22.43 13.68
C LEU A 25 -8.08 -22.78 14.63
N PRO A 26 -6.94 -22.07 14.60
CA PRO A 26 -5.89 -22.23 15.59
C PRO A 26 -6.42 -21.98 17.01
N SER A 27 -6.07 -22.89 17.91
CA SER A 27 -6.42 -22.91 19.34
C SER A 27 -6.17 -21.57 20.05
N TRP A 28 -7.24 -20.81 20.30
CA TRP A 28 -7.27 -19.65 21.21
C TRP A 28 -7.55 -20.04 22.68
N TYR A 29 -7.21 -21.27 23.11
CA TYR A 29 -7.64 -21.80 24.42
C TYR A 29 -6.56 -22.01 25.49
N HIS A 30 -5.32 -21.52 25.33
CA HIS A 30 -4.25 -21.75 26.34
C HIS A 30 -3.58 -20.50 26.91
N LEU A 31 -4.38 -19.48 27.24
CA LEU A 31 -3.90 -18.32 28.02
C LEU A 31 -4.82 -17.97 29.20
N SER A 32 -5.30 -18.97 29.96
CA SER A 32 -6.10 -18.74 31.17
C SER A 32 -5.50 -19.32 32.46
N SER A 33 -4.21 -19.61 32.51
CA SER A 33 -3.57 -20.15 33.73
C SER A 33 -2.76 -19.07 34.45
N ARG A 34 -3.43 -18.04 34.99
CA ARG A 34 -3.03 -17.14 36.12
C ARG A 34 -3.73 -15.76 36.12
N PHE A 35 -4.95 -15.66 35.61
CA PHE A 35 -5.85 -14.58 35.98
C PHE A 35 -7.13 -15.18 36.54
N HIS A 36 -7.57 -14.69 37.70
CA HIS A 36 -8.90 -14.99 38.23
C HIS A 36 -9.90 -14.29 37.30
N VAL A 37 -10.29 -14.97 36.21
CA VAL A 37 -11.37 -14.50 35.34
C VAL A 37 -12.66 -14.75 36.11
N MET A 38 -13.33 -13.67 36.53
CA MET A 38 -14.71 -13.78 37.03
C MET A 38 -15.56 -14.37 35.90
N GLU A 39 -16.05 -15.60 36.08
CA GLU A 39 -17.03 -16.19 35.17
C GLU A 39 -18.34 -15.39 35.26
N MET A 40 -18.57 -14.53 34.28
CA MET A 40 -19.87 -13.91 34.08
C MET A 40 -20.81 -14.89 33.38
N LYS A 41 -22.01 -15.07 33.95
CA LYS A 41 -23.07 -15.93 33.41
C LYS A 41 -23.38 -15.54 31.96
N LYS A 42 -23.35 -16.54 31.08
CA LYS A 42 -23.61 -16.40 29.64
C LYS A 42 -25.12 -16.38 29.40
N GLU A 43 -25.70 -15.19 29.20
CA GLU A 43 -27.04 -15.04 28.63
C GLU A 43 -26.96 -14.51 27.19
N ASN A 44 -27.50 -15.34 26.27
CA ASN A 44 -28.03 -15.10 24.92
C ASN A 44 -27.32 -14.15 23.91
N ARG A 45 -27.39 -14.56 22.63
CA ARG A 45 -26.80 -13.99 21.38
C ARG A 45 -26.72 -12.46 21.22
N SER A 46 -27.41 -11.64 22.02
CA SER A 46 -27.25 -10.17 22.03
C SER A 46 -25.91 -9.73 22.62
N THR A 47 -25.38 -10.47 23.60
CA THR A 47 -24.10 -10.18 24.26
C THR A 47 -22.91 -10.33 23.31
N GLU A 48 -22.94 -11.31 22.39
CA GLU A 48 -21.85 -11.53 21.44
C GLU A 48 -21.71 -10.37 20.43
N SER A 49 -22.82 -9.75 20.02
CA SER A 49 -22.80 -8.58 19.13
C SER A 49 -22.27 -7.34 19.83
N GLU A 50 -22.66 -7.14 21.09
CA GLU A 50 -22.18 -6.02 21.92
C GLU A 50 -20.69 -6.18 22.25
N ASP A 51 -20.23 -7.38 22.54
CA ASP A 51 -18.82 -7.66 22.83
C ASP A 51 -17.94 -7.46 21.59
N LYS A 52 -18.41 -7.86 20.40
CA LYS A 52 -17.72 -7.54 19.13
C LYS A 52 -17.64 -6.03 18.89
N ALA A 53 -18.72 -5.29 19.16
CA ALA A 53 -18.71 -3.84 19.04
C ALA A 53 -17.73 -3.17 20.03
N ARG A 54 -17.66 -3.67 21.27
CA ARG A 54 -16.69 -3.22 22.29
C ARG A 54 -15.25 -3.47 21.86
N LEU A 55 -14.96 -4.65 21.30
CA LEU A 55 -13.63 -4.96 20.78
C LEU A 55 -13.26 -4.08 19.58
N ALA A 56 -14.20 -3.86 18.66
CA ALA A 56 -13.98 -3.02 17.49
C ALA A 56 -13.66 -1.57 17.86
N ILE A 57 -14.39 -0.96 18.81
CA ILE A 57 -14.09 0.43 19.22
C ILE A 57 -12.74 0.54 19.96
N LEU A 58 -12.37 -0.50 20.73
CA LEU A 58 -11.05 -0.56 21.36
C LEU A 58 -9.94 -0.70 20.33
N GLU A 59 -10.13 -1.51 19.28
CA GLU A 59 -9.18 -1.63 18.18
C GLU A 59 -8.99 -0.29 17.46
N LEU A 60 -10.09 0.38 17.09
CA LEU A 60 -10.05 1.71 16.47
C LEU A 60 -9.34 2.75 17.35
N SER A 61 -9.59 2.73 18.66
CA SER A 61 -8.97 3.66 19.62
C SER A 61 -7.45 3.50 19.72
N HIS A 62 -6.93 2.30 19.44
CA HIS A 62 -5.50 1.99 19.49
C HIS A 62 -4.86 1.89 18.11
N MET A 63 -5.62 2.13 17.03
CA MET A 63 -5.18 1.86 15.65
C MET A 63 -3.92 2.65 15.29
N MET A 64 -3.74 3.85 15.83
CA MET A 64 -2.53 4.67 15.63
C MET A 64 -1.24 3.98 16.10
N SER A 65 -1.30 3.05 17.04
CA SER A 65 -0.11 2.33 17.52
C SER A 65 0.55 1.49 16.43
N VAL A 66 -0.24 0.99 15.46
CA VAL A 66 0.22 0.08 14.40
C VAL A 66 1.07 0.81 13.36
N PRO A 67 0.58 1.84 12.62
CA PRO A 67 1.39 2.53 11.63
C PRO A 67 2.57 3.24 12.27
N MET A 68 2.44 3.80 13.48
CA MET A 68 3.55 4.48 14.14
C MET A 68 4.65 3.52 14.58
N SER A 69 4.29 2.31 15.01
CA SER A 69 5.25 1.25 15.27
C SER A 69 5.91 0.74 14.00
N LEU A 70 5.15 0.64 12.90
CA LEU A 70 5.67 0.25 11.59
C LEU A 70 6.70 1.28 11.09
N VAL A 71 6.38 2.58 11.19
CA VAL A 71 7.31 3.68 10.92
C VAL A 71 8.55 3.59 11.79
N ALA A 72 8.41 3.26 13.08
CA ALA A 72 9.55 3.12 13.98
C ALA A 72 10.50 2.00 13.54
N VAL A 73 9.97 0.81 13.23
CA VAL A 73 10.82 -0.32 12.79
C VAL A 73 11.45 -0.07 11.42
N ILE A 74 10.78 0.63 10.52
CA ILE A 74 11.33 1.07 9.22
C ILE A 74 12.47 2.07 9.44
N LYS A 75 12.27 3.11 10.25
CA LYS A 75 13.33 4.10 10.56
C LYS A 75 14.54 3.45 11.25
N MET A 76 14.30 2.41 12.05
CA MET A 76 15.35 1.60 12.66
C MET A 76 15.99 0.58 11.71
N LYS A 77 15.53 0.44 10.46
CA LYS A 77 16.01 -0.56 9.49
C LYS A 77 15.88 -2.01 9.98
N VAL A 78 14.84 -2.30 10.76
CA VAL A 78 14.56 -3.64 11.28
C VAL A 78 14.25 -4.64 10.16
N PRO A 79 13.40 -4.34 9.16
CA PRO A 79 13.16 -5.28 8.06
C PRO A 79 14.46 -5.64 7.32
N GLU A 80 15.29 -4.66 7.00
CA GLU A 80 16.57 -4.86 6.30
C GLU A 80 17.55 -5.66 7.15
N ALA A 81 17.61 -5.41 8.46
CA ALA A 81 18.44 -6.17 9.39
C ALA A 81 18.02 -7.65 9.46
N ILE A 82 16.72 -7.97 9.38
CA ILE A 82 16.25 -9.37 9.32
C ILE A 82 16.62 -9.99 7.98
N TRP A 83 16.44 -9.26 6.87
CA TRP A 83 16.67 -9.74 5.51
C TRP A 83 18.14 -9.68 5.04
N GLU A 84 19.06 -9.32 5.93
CA GLU A 84 20.47 -9.14 5.59
C GLU A 84 21.06 -10.36 4.87
N GLY A 85 21.77 -10.12 3.76
CA GLY A 85 22.34 -11.18 2.92
C GLY A 85 21.32 -11.97 2.10
N GLY A 86 20.07 -11.50 2.01
CA GLY A 86 19.00 -12.18 1.28
C GLY A 86 18.38 -13.35 2.03
N SER A 87 18.77 -13.59 3.28
CA SER A 87 18.23 -14.65 4.12
C SER A 87 17.10 -14.12 5.00
N ASN A 88 16.05 -14.93 5.19
CA ASN A 88 14.96 -14.65 6.12
C ASN A 88 15.04 -15.52 7.38
N THR A 89 16.24 -15.91 7.79
CA THR A 89 16.44 -16.76 8.98
C THR A 89 15.84 -16.08 10.22
N PRO A 90 15.01 -16.77 11.02
CA PRO A 90 14.44 -16.16 12.22
C PRO A 90 15.50 -15.69 13.24
N LEU A 91 15.39 -14.43 13.69
CA LEU A 91 16.31 -13.79 14.63
C LEU A 91 15.62 -13.36 15.92
N THR A 92 16.36 -13.38 17.02
CA THR A 92 15.90 -12.84 18.31
C THR A 92 15.93 -11.31 18.28
N ALA A 93 15.13 -10.66 19.15
CA ALA A 93 15.18 -9.20 19.26
C ALA A 93 16.59 -8.65 19.60
N PRO A 94 17.38 -9.28 20.51
CA PRO A 94 18.78 -8.90 20.71
C PRO A 94 19.66 -9.02 19.45
N GLN A 95 19.49 -10.08 18.65
CA GLN A 95 20.23 -10.27 17.40
C GLN A 95 19.90 -9.19 16.37
N ILE A 96 18.60 -8.88 16.20
CA ILE A 96 18.12 -7.81 15.32
C ILE A 96 18.69 -6.47 15.78
N LEU A 97 18.59 -6.17 17.08
CA LEU A 97 19.09 -4.93 17.66
C LEU A 97 20.60 -4.79 17.48
N HIS A 98 21.37 -5.87 17.64
CA HIS A 98 22.81 -5.87 17.42
C HIS A 98 23.18 -5.57 15.95
N ARG A 99 22.41 -6.10 14.98
CA ARG A 99 22.61 -5.77 13.56
C ARG A 99 22.36 -4.29 13.26
N ILE A 100 21.34 -3.71 13.88
CA ILE A 100 20.99 -2.29 13.70
C ILE A 100 21.95 -1.36 14.44
N ARG A 101 22.40 -1.78 15.63
CA ARG A 101 23.27 -1.01 16.53
C ARG A 101 24.46 -1.87 16.98
N PRO A 102 25.47 -2.08 16.12
CA PRO A 102 26.63 -2.92 16.46
C PRO A 102 27.43 -2.39 17.66
N GLN A 103 27.42 -1.05 17.85
CA GLN A 103 28.10 -0.37 18.96
C GLN A 103 27.29 -0.40 20.26
N GLY A 104 26.16 -1.11 20.30
CA GLY A 104 25.28 -1.22 21.45
C GLY A 104 24.23 -0.10 21.55
N GLY A 105 23.42 -0.18 22.60
CA GLY A 105 22.31 0.72 22.89
C GLY A 105 20.94 0.23 22.39
N GLY A 106 19.88 0.80 22.95
CA GLY A 106 18.51 0.32 22.77
C GLY A 106 18.13 -0.79 23.74
N ASP A 107 16.86 -1.18 23.68
CA ASP A 107 16.25 -2.15 24.58
C ASP A 107 15.60 -3.24 23.73
N ALA A 108 16.12 -4.47 23.85
CA ALA A 108 15.66 -5.61 23.08
C ALA A 108 14.25 -6.07 23.50
N ASP A 109 13.85 -5.86 24.75
CA ASP A 109 12.51 -6.20 25.23
C ASP A 109 11.47 -5.24 24.65
N ASN A 110 11.80 -3.94 24.58
CA ASN A 110 10.96 -2.96 23.90
C ASN A 110 10.86 -3.23 22.39
N LEU A 111 11.97 -3.59 21.73
CA LEU A 111 11.93 -4.03 20.34
C LEU A 111 11.03 -5.27 20.17
N GLN A 112 11.17 -6.27 21.04
CA GLN A 112 10.35 -7.48 21.01
C GLN A 112 8.85 -7.17 21.16
N ARG A 113 8.48 -6.21 22.02
CA ARG A 113 7.08 -5.77 22.18
C ARG A 113 6.52 -5.16 20.90
N ILE A 114 7.30 -4.32 20.21
CA ILE A 114 6.93 -3.73 18.92
C ILE A 114 6.79 -4.82 17.85
N LEU A 115 7.78 -5.71 17.73
CA LEU A 115 7.76 -6.82 16.78
C LEU A 115 6.54 -7.72 16.99
N ARG A 116 6.23 -8.08 18.24
CA ARG A 116 5.07 -8.92 18.59
C ARG A 116 3.74 -8.28 18.21
N MET A 117 3.60 -6.97 18.39
CA MET A 117 2.39 -6.27 17.96
C MET A 117 2.31 -6.24 16.42
N LEU A 118 3.41 -6.00 15.71
CA LEU A 118 3.41 -6.06 14.24
C LEU A 118 3.24 -7.50 13.68
N THR A 119 3.56 -8.53 14.45
CA THR A 119 3.21 -9.94 14.13
C THR A 119 1.70 -10.13 14.04
N SER A 120 0.88 -9.48 14.87
CA SER A 120 -0.59 -9.62 14.79
C SER A 120 -1.17 -9.02 13.51
N TYR A 121 -0.43 -8.13 12.85
CA TYR A 121 -0.76 -7.55 11.54
C TYR A 121 -0.03 -8.26 10.39
N ASN A 122 0.51 -9.46 10.65
CA ASN A 122 1.18 -10.30 9.67
C ASN A 122 2.37 -9.62 8.98
N ILE A 123 3.05 -8.67 9.64
CA ILE A 123 4.30 -8.06 9.15
C ILE A 123 5.49 -8.99 9.43
N PHE A 124 5.52 -9.57 10.64
CA PHE A 124 6.52 -10.55 11.05
C PHE A 124 5.86 -11.91 11.31
N ALA A 125 6.60 -12.98 11.04
CA ALA A 125 6.29 -14.31 11.52
C ALA A 125 7.06 -14.57 12.81
N GLU A 126 6.35 -15.08 13.81
CA GLU A 126 6.92 -15.42 15.11
C GLU A 126 7.25 -16.91 15.20
N HIS A 127 8.43 -17.20 15.74
CA HIS A 127 8.96 -18.54 15.91
C HIS A 127 9.43 -18.74 17.35
N PHE A 128 9.33 -19.97 17.84
CA PHE A 128 9.84 -20.35 19.16
C PHE A 128 10.96 -21.36 19.00
N SER A 129 12.09 -21.10 19.65
CA SER A 129 13.12 -22.13 19.84
C SER A 129 12.65 -23.18 20.86
N GLN A 130 13.39 -24.29 20.94
CA GLN A 130 13.16 -25.33 21.94
C GLN A 130 13.24 -24.83 23.39
N THR A 131 13.96 -23.73 23.63
CA THR A 131 14.11 -23.12 24.96
C THR A 131 13.05 -22.04 25.26
N GLY A 132 12.10 -21.83 24.34
CA GLY A 132 11.05 -20.81 24.48
C GLY A 132 11.48 -19.40 24.04
N GLU A 133 12.71 -19.23 23.57
CA GLU A 133 13.18 -17.95 23.02
C GLU A 133 12.44 -17.60 21.73
N ARG A 134 11.94 -16.36 21.67
CA ARG A 134 11.16 -15.83 20.54
C ARG A 134 12.07 -15.30 19.45
N LYS A 135 11.76 -15.68 18.21
CA LYS A 135 12.47 -15.26 17.00
C LYS A 135 11.49 -14.74 15.97
N TYR A 136 11.97 -13.88 15.09
CA TYR A 136 11.17 -13.19 14.09
C TYR A 136 11.80 -13.34 12.71
N SER A 137 10.97 -13.61 11.72
CA SER A 137 11.30 -13.46 10.29
C SER A 137 10.27 -12.54 9.63
N LEU A 138 10.54 -12.05 8.43
CA LEU A 138 9.54 -11.30 7.66
C LEU A 138 8.52 -12.25 7.04
N THR A 139 7.26 -11.83 6.98
CA THR A 139 6.25 -12.45 6.11
C THR A 139 6.39 -11.92 4.68
N HIS A 140 5.49 -12.31 3.77
CA HIS A 140 5.37 -11.65 2.47
C HIS A 140 5.06 -10.16 2.59
N ILE A 141 4.21 -9.74 3.54
CA ILE A 141 3.90 -8.32 3.77
C ILE A 141 5.13 -7.61 4.33
N GLY A 142 5.79 -8.17 5.35
CA GLY A 142 7.00 -7.55 5.90
C GLY A 142 8.14 -7.44 4.88
N LYS A 143 8.21 -8.38 3.93
CA LYS A 143 9.23 -8.37 2.87
C LYS A 143 9.07 -7.18 1.92
N THR A 144 7.87 -6.64 1.72
CA THR A 144 7.66 -5.47 0.85
C THR A 144 8.29 -4.18 1.42
N LEU A 145 8.67 -4.19 2.70
CA LEU A 145 9.36 -3.09 3.37
C LEU A 145 10.86 -3.09 3.10
N VAL A 146 11.43 -4.21 2.64
CA VAL A 146 12.85 -4.32 2.31
C VAL A 146 13.05 -3.91 0.85
N PRO A 147 13.98 -2.98 0.54
CA PRO A 147 14.31 -2.61 -0.83
C PRO A 147 14.63 -3.84 -1.70
N ASP A 148 14.05 -3.90 -2.90
CA ASP A 148 14.43 -4.87 -3.92
C ASP A 148 15.77 -4.50 -4.59
N SER A 149 16.19 -5.26 -5.60
CA SER A 149 17.45 -5.01 -6.32
C SER A 149 17.48 -3.66 -7.06
N GLN A 150 16.32 -3.04 -7.30
CA GLN A 150 16.17 -1.71 -7.88
C GLN A 150 15.98 -0.62 -6.81
N GLY A 151 16.01 -0.99 -5.53
CA GLY A 151 15.80 -0.09 -4.40
C GLY A 151 14.33 0.21 -4.11
N LEU A 152 13.38 -0.51 -4.72
CA LEU A 152 11.95 -0.27 -4.56
C LEU A 152 11.40 -0.94 -3.30
N THR A 153 10.56 -0.21 -2.56
CA THR A 153 9.99 -0.66 -1.30
C THR A 153 8.73 0.14 -0.94
N TYR A 154 7.77 -0.52 -0.28
CA TYR A 154 6.59 0.12 0.30
C TYR A 154 6.93 0.92 1.57
N ALA A 155 8.13 0.76 2.13
CA ALA A 155 8.58 1.50 3.29
C ALA A 155 8.59 3.02 3.06
N SER A 156 8.94 3.47 1.84
CA SER A 156 8.96 4.91 1.52
C SER A 156 7.55 5.51 1.50
N PHE A 157 6.54 4.74 1.07
CA PHE A 157 5.14 5.14 1.15
C PHE A 157 4.68 5.28 2.59
N MET A 158 4.99 4.29 3.44
CA MET A 158 4.70 4.35 4.87
C MET A 158 5.34 5.56 5.55
N LEU A 159 6.61 5.85 5.25
CA LEU A 159 7.32 7.00 5.82
C LEU A 159 6.74 8.33 5.35
N GLN A 160 6.42 8.45 4.06
CA GLN A 160 5.87 9.68 3.50
C GLN A 160 4.48 9.98 4.06
N HIS A 161 3.57 9.00 4.11
CA HIS A 161 2.20 9.19 4.62
C HIS A 161 2.11 9.51 6.11
N HIS A 162 3.13 9.12 6.89
CA HIS A 162 3.19 9.33 8.33
C HIS A 162 4.29 10.32 8.73
N GLN A 163 4.70 11.19 7.81
CA GLN A 163 5.56 12.33 8.14
C GLN A 163 4.81 13.31 9.06
N GLU A 164 5.56 14.08 9.84
CA GLU A 164 5.02 14.93 10.90
C GLU A 164 4.00 15.94 10.36
N GLU A 165 4.28 16.54 9.21
CA GLU A 165 3.46 17.57 8.58
C GLU A 165 2.10 17.06 8.11
N LEU A 166 2.03 15.81 7.62
CA LEU A 166 0.75 15.16 7.32
C LEU A 166 0.02 14.76 8.60
N MET A 167 0.74 14.24 9.59
CA MET A 167 0.15 13.88 10.89
C MET A 167 -0.47 15.08 11.62
N ARG A 168 0.12 16.27 11.49
CA ARG A 168 -0.47 17.52 11.99
C ARG A 168 -1.74 17.90 11.25
N ALA A 169 -1.78 17.71 9.93
CA ALA A 169 -2.96 17.98 9.11
C ALA A 169 -4.15 17.07 9.48
N TRP A 170 -3.90 15.79 9.79
CA TRP A 170 -4.94 14.84 10.20
C TRP A 170 -5.74 15.28 11.44
N GLN A 171 -5.12 16.05 12.34
CA GLN A 171 -5.79 16.58 13.53
C GLN A 171 -6.84 17.65 13.20
N LEU A 172 -6.74 18.29 12.02
CA LEU A 172 -7.59 19.39 11.60
C LEU A 172 -8.69 18.96 10.63
N VAL A 173 -8.86 17.65 10.37
CA VAL A 173 -9.87 17.17 9.41
C VAL A 173 -11.29 17.55 9.83
N GLY A 174 -11.60 17.52 11.13
CA GLY A 174 -12.90 17.97 11.63
C GLY A 174 -13.19 19.44 11.31
N GLU A 175 -12.17 20.29 11.34
CA GLU A 175 -12.32 21.72 11.06
C GLU A 175 -12.67 22.01 9.60
N THR A 176 -12.33 21.11 8.67
CA THR A 176 -12.72 21.27 7.25
C THR A 176 -14.23 21.23 7.02
N VAL A 177 -14.96 20.60 7.95
CA VAL A 177 -16.42 20.57 7.92
C VAL A 177 -17.00 21.93 8.34
N GLU A 178 -16.31 22.62 9.24
CA GLU A 178 -16.73 23.93 9.75
C GLU A 178 -16.28 25.08 8.83
N ASP A 179 -15.05 24.99 8.31
CA ASP A 179 -14.43 25.96 7.43
C ASP A 179 -13.73 25.25 6.25
N PRO A 180 -14.41 25.14 5.09
CA PRO A 180 -13.84 24.49 3.91
C PRO A 180 -12.92 25.42 3.10
N THR A 181 -12.66 26.65 3.55
CA THR A 181 -11.91 27.65 2.77
C THR A 181 -10.41 27.36 2.74
N THR A 182 -9.90 26.67 3.75
CA THR A 182 -8.46 26.38 3.91
C THR A 182 -8.23 24.90 4.12
N GLU A 183 -7.37 24.29 3.31
CA GLU A 183 -7.02 22.88 3.45
C GLU A 183 -6.27 22.60 4.78
N PRO A 184 -6.45 21.41 5.40
CA PRO A 184 -5.79 21.05 6.67
C PRO A 184 -4.28 21.21 6.65
N PHE A 185 -3.64 20.82 5.55
CA PHE A 185 -2.18 20.88 5.45
C PHE A 185 -1.67 22.32 5.50
N MET A 186 -2.31 23.22 4.73
CA MET A 186 -2.04 24.66 4.74
C MET A 186 -2.21 25.24 6.15
N LYS A 187 -3.31 24.90 6.84
CA LYS A 187 -3.57 25.38 8.20
C LYS A 187 -2.55 24.86 9.22
N ALA A 188 -2.17 23.59 9.11
CA ALA A 188 -1.22 22.96 10.02
C ALA A 188 0.23 23.44 9.82
N ASN A 189 0.64 23.70 8.58
CA ASN A 189 2.04 23.87 8.20
C ASN A 189 2.38 25.26 7.66
N GLY A 190 1.40 26.13 7.40
CA GLY A 190 1.62 27.49 6.92
C GLY A 190 2.01 27.59 5.44
N GLU A 191 1.92 26.49 4.68
CA GLU A 191 2.01 26.45 3.21
C GLU A 191 1.25 25.23 2.65
N GLY A 192 0.84 25.29 1.37
CA GLY A 192 0.14 24.19 0.73
C GLY A 192 1.07 23.01 0.37
N VAL A 193 0.49 21.81 0.22
CA VAL A 193 1.22 20.54 -0.03
C VAL A 193 2.23 20.64 -1.18
N LEU A 194 1.81 21.17 -2.33
CA LEU A 194 2.68 21.28 -3.51
C LEU A 194 3.87 22.21 -3.25
N SER A 195 3.63 23.34 -2.56
CA SER A 195 4.71 24.26 -2.19
C SER A 195 5.69 23.62 -1.21
N TYR A 196 5.17 22.85 -0.24
CA TYR A 196 5.98 22.14 0.74
C TYR A 196 6.98 21.18 0.07
N TYR A 197 6.51 20.35 -0.85
CA TYR A 197 7.36 19.39 -1.58
C TYR A 197 8.30 20.07 -2.56
N ASN A 198 7.87 21.11 -3.27
CA ASN A 198 8.72 21.79 -4.25
C ASN A 198 9.87 22.58 -3.61
N ARG A 199 9.72 23.03 -2.35
CA ARG A 199 10.75 23.80 -1.63
C ARG A 199 11.75 22.93 -0.87
N ARG A 200 11.43 21.66 -0.64
CA ARG A 200 12.22 20.76 0.22
C ARG A 200 12.69 19.54 -0.56
N GLU A 201 13.98 19.49 -0.81
CA GLU A 201 14.60 18.43 -1.60
C GLU A 201 14.41 17.04 -0.98
N ASP A 202 14.58 16.92 0.34
CA ASP A 202 14.39 15.68 1.09
C ASP A 202 12.94 15.19 1.03
N ALA A 203 11.96 16.08 1.21
CA ALA A 203 10.55 15.76 1.07
C ALA A 203 10.20 15.33 -0.36
N ARG A 204 10.72 16.05 -1.36
CA ARG A 204 10.53 15.74 -2.79
C ARG A 204 11.11 14.38 -3.16
N VAL A 205 12.32 14.07 -2.68
CA VAL A 205 12.96 12.76 -2.88
C VAL A 205 12.16 11.65 -2.20
N LEU A 206 11.67 11.87 -0.98
CA LEU A 206 10.83 10.91 -0.27
C LEU A 206 9.51 10.67 -1.01
N LEU A 207 8.85 11.72 -1.50
CA LEU A 207 7.65 11.61 -2.32
C LEU A 207 7.93 10.82 -3.59
N GLY A 208 9.01 11.11 -4.32
CA GLY A 208 9.40 10.36 -5.51
C GLY A 208 9.63 8.87 -5.23
N LYS A 209 10.33 8.54 -4.14
CA LYS A 209 10.54 7.15 -3.71
C LYS A 209 9.24 6.45 -3.30
N SER A 210 8.36 7.16 -2.61
CA SER A 210 7.01 6.68 -2.25
C SER A 210 6.22 6.30 -3.51
N MET A 211 6.11 7.23 -4.46
CA MET A 211 5.38 7.03 -5.71
C MET A 211 5.97 5.89 -6.55
N GLN A 212 7.31 5.81 -6.69
CA GLN A 212 7.95 4.73 -7.44
C GLN A 212 7.79 3.37 -6.74
N GLY A 213 7.94 3.34 -5.41
CA GLY A 213 7.81 2.14 -4.58
C GLY A 213 6.43 1.51 -4.65
N MET A 214 5.38 2.31 -4.87
CA MET A 214 4.02 1.83 -5.14
C MET A 214 3.80 1.49 -6.61
N SER A 215 4.19 2.39 -7.51
CA SER A 215 3.79 2.34 -8.92
C SER A 215 4.45 1.21 -9.68
N ILE A 216 5.75 1.00 -9.51
CA ILE A 216 6.48 0.03 -10.33
C ILE A 216 6.06 -1.42 -9.98
N PRO A 217 6.00 -1.85 -8.71
CA PRO A 217 5.51 -3.19 -8.39
C PRO A 217 4.06 -3.40 -8.86
N PHE A 218 3.20 -2.39 -8.69
CA PHE A 218 1.83 -2.44 -9.19
C PHE A 218 1.78 -2.62 -10.71
N MET A 219 2.56 -1.83 -11.47
CA MET A 219 2.62 -1.93 -12.92
C MET A 219 3.18 -3.26 -13.41
N ARG A 220 4.14 -3.88 -12.70
CA ARG A 220 4.63 -5.22 -13.05
C ARG A 220 3.49 -6.24 -13.01
N GLU A 221 2.74 -6.26 -11.91
CA GLU A 221 1.60 -7.18 -11.74
C GLU A 221 0.49 -6.90 -12.76
N LEU A 222 0.17 -5.61 -12.98
CA LEU A 222 -0.83 -5.21 -13.97
C LEU A 222 -0.45 -5.73 -15.36
N LEU A 223 0.76 -5.46 -15.82
CA LEU A 223 1.22 -5.82 -17.18
C LEU A 223 1.45 -7.32 -17.37
N GLU A 224 1.51 -8.10 -16.28
CA GLU A 224 1.52 -9.57 -16.35
C GLU A 224 0.12 -10.15 -16.61
N ASN A 225 -0.94 -9.48 -16.15
CA ASN A 225 -2.30 -10.00 -16.18
C ASN A 225 -3.27 -9.19 -17.06
N TYR A 226 -2.82 -8.07 -17.65
CA TYR A 226 -3.66 -7.14 -18.41
C TYR A 226 -3.21 -7.02 -19.86
N ASP A 227 -4.09 -7.44 -20.78
CA ASP A 227 -3.84 -7.49 -22.22
C ASP A 227 -4.50 -6.34 -23.00
N GLY A 228 -5.11 -5.35 -22.32
CA GLY A 228 -5.92 -4.31 -22.96
C GLY A 228 -5.15 -3.35 -23.88
N PHE A 229 -3.81 -3.33 -23.78
CA PHE A 229 -2.92 -2.56 -24.65
C PHE A 229 -2.61 -3.25 -25.99
N HIS A 230 -3.03 -4.49 -26.20
CA HIS A 230 -2.89 -5.13 -27.50
C HIS A 230 -3.67 -4.38 -28.59
N GLY A 231 -2.99 -4.08 -29.70
CA GLY A 231 -3.57 -3.39 -30.84
C GLY A 231 -3.70 -1.86 -30.67
N VAL A 232 -3.22 -1.31 -29.55
CA VAL A 232 -3.11 0.14 -29.33
C VAL A 232 -1.79 0.62 -29.94
N GLU A 233 -1.80 1.68 -30.75
CA GLU A 233 -0.58 2.26 -31.33
C GLU A 233 -0.07 3.47 -30.55
N THR A 234 -0.98 4.30 -30.02
CA THR A 234 -0.67 5.50 -29.23
C THR A 234 -1.40 5.49 -27.89
N VAL A 235 -0.66 5.65 -26.79
CA VAL A 235 -1.21 5.75 -25.43
C VAL A 235 -0.86 7.10 -24.82
N VAL A 236 -1.85 7.78 -24.23
CA VAL A 236 -1.62 8.92 -23.35
C VAL A 236 -1.70 8.48 -21.89
N ASP A 237 -0.66 8.76 -21.11
CA ASP A 237 -0.60 8.54 -19.65
C ASP A 237 -0.89 9.88 -18.95
N VAL A 238 -2.10 10.02 -18.41
CA VAL A 238 -2.57 11.26 -17.75
C VAL A 238 -2.18 11.21 -16.26
N GLY A 239 -1.42 12.21 -15.82
CA GLY A 239 -0.75 12.19 -14.52
C GLY A 239 0.48 11.28 -14.52
N GLY A 240 1.11 11.09 -15.67
CA GLY A 240 2.20 10.12 -15.86
C GLY A 240 3.52 10.48 -15.15
N ASN A 241 3.65 11.70 -14.62
CA ASN A 241 4.81 12.18 -13.86
C ASN A 241 6.14 11.94 -14.63
N THR A 242 7.03 11.08 -14.12
CA THR A 242 8.28 10.69 -14.81
C THR A 242 8.09 9.92 -16.12
N GLY A 243 6.88 9.42 -16.41
CA GLY A 243 6.58 8.58 -17.57
C GLY A 243 7.01 7.12 -17.41
N ILE A 244 7.34 6.69 -16.19
CA ILE A 244 7.82 5.33 -15.92
C ILE A 244 6.77 4.26 -16.24
N CYS A 245 5.48 4.53 -15.94
CA CYS A 245 4.39 3.60 -16.26
C CYS A 245 4.28 3.39 -17.77
N LEU A 246 4.29 4.48 -18.53
CA LEU A 246 4.28 4.46 -19.98
C LEU A 246 5.49 3.73 -20.58
N GLN A 247 6.69 3.94 -20.03
CA GLN A 247 7.89 3.19 -20.43
C GLN A 247 7.69 1.68 -20.23
N MET A 248 7.11 1.26 -19.11
CA MET A 248 6.84 -0.15 -18.82
C MET A 248 5.79 -0.73 -19.78
N ILE A 249 4.72 0.01 -20.06
CA ILE A 249 3.69 -0.38 -21.04
C ILE A 249 4.32 -0.61 -22.41
N MET A 250 5.05 0.38 -22.93
CA MET A 250 5.67 0.31 -24.26
C MET A 250 6.72 -0.81 -24.36
N SER A 251 7.44 -1.08 -23.27
CA SER A 251 8.41 -2.18 -23.21
C SER A 251 7.74 -3.56 -23.29
N LYS A 252 6.55 -3.71 -22.70
CA LYS A 252 5.77 -4.95 -22.72
C LYS A 252 4.97 -5.13 -24.00
N PHE A 253 4.44 -4.04 -24.56
CA PHE A 253 3.56 -4.03 -25.73
C PHE A 253 4.20 -3.26 -26.90
N PRO A 254 5.00 -3.93 -27.76
CA PRO A 254 5.65 -3.28 -28.90
C PRO A 254 4.69 -2.69 -29.94
N SER A 255 3.38 -3.01 -29.86
CA SER A 255 2.35 -2.35 -30.68
C SER A 255 2.20 -0.87 -30.31
N VAL A 256 2.41 -0.51 -29.05
CA VAL A 256 2.38 0.89 -28.58
C VAL A 256 3.68 1.56 -29.01
N ARG A 257 3.67 2.20 -30.17
CA ARG A 257 4.83 2.87 -30.76
C ARG A 257 5.03 4.28 -30.22
N ASN A 258 3.94 4.93 -29.83
CA ASN A 258 3.94 6.31 -29.39
C ASN A 258 3.34 6.41 -27.99
N GLY A 259 4.13 6.93 -27.05
CA GLY A 259 3.65 7.31 -25.73
C GLY A 259 3.51 8.83 -25.63
N ILE A 260 2.43 9.31 -25.02
CA ILE A 260 2.27 10.69 -24.60
C ILE A 260 2.23 10.73 -23.08
N ASN A 261 3.31 11.19 -22.43
CA ASN A 261 3.31 11.43 -21.00
C ASN A 261 2.72 12.83 -20.74
N PHE A 262 1.54 12.89 -20.13
CA PHE A 262 0.79 14.12 -19.93
C PHE A 262 0.63 14.44 -18.43
N ASP A 263 1.18 15.57 -18.01
CA ASP A 263 1.14 16.03 -16.61
C ASP A 263 1.18 17.56 -16.56
N LEU A 264 1.09 18.14 -15.37
CA LEU A 264 1.23 19.58 -15.17
C LEU A 264 2.59 20.05 -15.73
N PRO A 265 2.66 21.28 -16.30
CA PRO A 265 3.87 21.77 -16.95
C PRO A 265 5.13 21.65 -16.09
N HIS A 266 5.02 21.89 -14.79
CA HIS A 266 6.16 21.81 -13.87
C HIS A 266 6.65 20.38 -13.61
N SER A 267 5.76 19.37 -13.64
CA SER A 267 6.12 17.96 -13.47
C SER A 267 6.96 17.47 -14.67
N ILE A 268 6.49 17.79 -15.88
CA ILE A 268 7.11 17.37 -17.14
C ILE A 268 8.52 17.92 -17.33
N LEU A 269 8.82 19.12 -16.83
CA LEU A 269 10.16 19.72 -16.95
C LEU A 269 11.29 18.85 -16.37
N SER A 270 10.95 18.02 -15.38
CA SER A 270 11.91 17.12 -14.71
C SER A 270 11.87 15.67 -15.22
N ALA A 271 11.00 15.38 -16.19
CA ALA A 271 10.82 14.02 -16.68
C ALA A 271 12.04 13.57 -17.53
N PRO A 272 12.54 12.34 -17.32
CA PRO A 272 13.64 11.79 -18.11
C PRO A 272 13.19 11.59 -19.56
N GLN A 273 14.11 11.77 -20.51
CA GLN A 273 13.85 11.42 -21.90
C GLN A 273 13.69 9.91 -22.04
N ILE A 274 12.54 9.47 -22.52
CA ILE A 274 12.21 8.06 -22.76
C ILE A 274 12.00 7.88 -24.27
N PRO A 275 12.71 6.95 -24.94
CA PRO A 275 12.52 6.68 -26.36
C PRO A 275 11.06 6.34 -26.70
N GLY A 276 10.50 7.00 -27.72
CA GLY A 276 9.11 6.81 -28.15
C GLY A 276 8.07 7.56 -27.29
N VAL A 277 8.50 8.27 -26.23
CA VAL A 277 7.61 9.08 -25.38
C VAL A 277 7.77 10.57 -25.71
N THR A 278 6.64 11.24 -25.91
CA THR A 278 6.54 12.70 -25.98
C THR A 278 5.97 13.22 -24.66
N HIS A 279 6.65 14.18 -24.05
CA HIS A 279 6.15 14.82 -22.83
C HIS A 279 5.34 16.07 -23.15
N VAL A 280 4.12 16.14 -22.63
CA VAL A 280 3.18 17.25 -22.89
C VAL A 280 2.74 17.84 -21.55
N GLY A 281 3.05 19.12 -21.35
CA GLY A 281 2.59 19.87 -20.18
C GLY A 281 1.20 20.43 -20.40
N GLY A 282 0.26 20.18 -19.48
CA GLY A 282 -1.09 20.73 -19.55
C GLY A 282 -1.92 20.40 -18.32
N ASN A 283 -3.22 20.68 -18.40
CA ASN A 283 -4.17 20.38 -17.35
C ASN A 283 -5.26 19.46 -17.92
N ALA A 284 -5.40 18.26 -17.35
CA ALA A 284 -6.34 17.25 -17.79
C ALA A 284 -7.82 17.66 -17.67
N PHE A 285 -8.11 18.65 -16.82
CA PHE A 285 -9.46 19.23 -16.74
C PHE A 285 -9.79 20.16 -17.91
N ASP A 286 -8.76 20.68 -18.58
CA ASP A 286 -8.93 21.57 -19.74
C ASP A 286 -8.89 20.75 -21.05
N PHE A 287 -7.92 19.85 -21.19
CA PHE A 287 -7.82 18.94 -22.34
C PHE A 287 -6.97 17.71 -22.02
N VAL A 288 -7.17 16.65 -22.79
CA VAL A 288 -6.28 15.47 -22.84
C VAL A 288 -5.81 15.30 -24.30
N PRO A 289 -4.51 15.09 -24.57
CA PRO A 289 -4.03 14.80 -25.92
C PRO A 289 -4.73 13.61 -26.57
N GLU A 290 -5.01 13.71 -27.88
CA GLU A 290 -5.59 12.61 -28.65
C GLU A 290 -4.61 11.42 -28.74
N ALA A 291 -5.12 10.23 -28.47
CA ALA A 291 -4.42 8.94 -28.52
C ALA A 291 -5.46 7.82 -28.71
N ASP A 292 -5.03 6.62 -29.10
CA ASP A 292 -5.93 5.46 -29.25
C ASP A 292 -6.41 4.91 -27.90
N ALA A 293 -5.66 5.17 -26.83
CA ALA A 293 -6.05 4.84 -25.48
C ALA A 293 -5.54 5.86 -24.44
N ILE A 294 -6.38 6.12 -23.43
CA ILE A 294 -6.03 6.91 -22.26
C ILE A 294 -5.74 5.97 -21.11
N PHE A 295 -4.54 6.04 -20.55
CA PHE A 295 -4.15 5.38 -19.32
C PHE A 295 -4.11 6.41 -18.19
N MET A 296 -4.75 6.06 -17.07
CA MET A 296 -4.74 6.85 -15.84
C MET A 296 -4.36 5.95 -14.68
N LYS A 297 -3.30 6.29 -13.95
CA LYS A 297 -3.00 5.72 -12.64
C LYS A 297 -3.01 6.85 -11.61
N ILE A 298 -4.19 7.17 -11.12
CA ILE A 298 -4.39 8.27 -10.18
C ILE A 298 -4.48 7.70 -8.76
N GLU A 299 -3.51 8.02 -7.89
CA GLU A 299 -3.56 7.64 -6.47
C GLU A 299 -4.46 8.60 -5.68
N GLU A 300 -4.31 9.91 -5.85
CA GLU A 300 -5.21 10.95 -5.31
C GLU A 300 -5.22 12.19 -6.21
N VAL A 301 -6.40 12.66 -6.61
CA VAL A 301 -6.60 14.06 -7.05
C VAL A 301 -7.64 14.69 -6.13
N ALA A 302 -7.24 15.76 -5.45
CA ALA A 302 -8.14 16.63 -4.72
C ALA A 302 -8.00 18.04 -5.28
N GLU A 303 -8.84 18.39 -6.25
CA GLU A 303 -9.16 19.79 -6.51
C GLU A 303 -10.67 19.96 -6.67
N LYS A 304 -11.23 20.92 -5.93
CA LYS A 304 -12.60 21.45 -6.03
C LYS A 304 -13.70 20.40 -6.28
N GLY A 305 -13.99 19.59 -5.26
CA GLY A 305 -15.21 18.78 -5.22
C GLY A 305 -15.15 17.42 -5.92
N ASN A 306 -14.04 17.10 -6.59
CA ASN A 306 -13.79 15.76 -7.13
C ASN A 306 -12.65 15.10 -6.36
N CYS A 307 -12.99 14.11 -5.53
CA CYS A 307 -12.02 13.19 -4.95
C CYS A 307 -12.01 11.94 -5.83
N VAL A 308 -10.97 11.77 -6.65
CA VAL A 308 -10.75 10.51 -7.36
C VAL A 308 -9.74 9.72 -6.54
N VAL A 309 -10.24 8.75 -5.79
CA VAL A 309 -9.40 7.74 -5.12
C VAL A 309 -9.20 6.61 -6.12
N GLY A 310 -7.94 6.36 -6.51
CA GLY A 310 -7.52 5.09 -7.11
C GLY A 310 -8.37 4.61 -8.28
N MET A 311 -8.42 5.34 -9.40
CA MET A 311 -9.09 4.85 -10.61
C MET A 311 -8.04 4.51 -11.68
N ILE A 312 -8.07 3.27 -12.15
CA ILE A 312 -7.41 2.86 -13.39
C ILE A 312 -8.50 2.73 -14.43
N SER A 313 -8.53 3.68 -15.35
CA SER A 313 -9.35 3.60 -16.55
C SER A 313 -8.43 3.43 -17.74
N LEU A 314 -8.72 2.42 -18.57
CA LEU A 314 -8.27 2.40 -19.95
C LEU A 314 -9.50 2.67 -20.80
N GLU A 315 -9.58 3.87 -21.35
CA GLU A 315 -10.60 4.21 -22.34
C GLU A 315 -9.97 4.12 -23.71
N LYS A 316 -10.52 3.23 -24.55
CA LYS A 316 -10.26 3.26 -25.98
C LYS A 316 -11.14 4.36 -26.56
N THR A 317 -10.52 5.30 -27.25
CA THR A 317 -11.17 6.43 -27.92
C THR A 317 -11.83 6.01 -29.22
#